data_AF-A0A960PQY4-F1
#
_entry.id   AF-A0A960PQY4-F1
#
_cell.length_a   1.000
_cell.length_b   1.000
_cell.length_c   1.000
_cell.angle_alpha   90.00
_cell.angle_beta   90.00
_cell.angle_gamma   90.00
#
_symmetry.space_group_name_H-M   'P 1'
#
loop_
_entity.id
_entity.type
_entity.pdbx_description
1 polymer ?
#
loop_
_entity_poly.entity_id
_entity_poly.type
_entity_poly.pdbx_seq_one_letter_code
_entity_poly.pdbx_strand_id
1 'polypeptide(L)'
;ALIPFHSGLFGPRTAFEEHLVEALAYARDAEGRCRLHFTVAEGELPRFEAHAAEAAERLKQAAGEDAAASFEIRFSLQHPATDTLALDEAGHPFRLEDGRLLLRPGGHGALLRNLQELEADLVFIKNIDNVVPDARKGPTLTWKRLLGGYLVTCQERIFEQLRHLDAGEPGAADEAVAFLVEELYLPPERVPAREERKAFAFELLNRPIRVCGVVLNTGEPGGGPFWVRGEDGLASRQIVEAAQIASAPDQQAILAAATHFNPVDLVCGLRDFRGRPFDLSRFVDPKTAFVSKKDHLGRPLTSLERPGLWNGAMAHWHTLFVEVPSETFAPVKTVFDLLRPEHQGE
;
A
#
# COMPACT_ATOMS: atom_id res chain seq x y z
N ALA A 1 11.08 -11.18 -9.66
CA ALA A 1 10.76 -9.98 -10.46
C ALA A 1 11.32 -10.04 -11.87
N LEU A 2 12.62 -10.32 -12.07
CA LEU A 2 13.30 -10.29 -13.38
C LEU A 2 13.36 -11.64 -14.12
N ILE A 3 12.74 -12.69 -13.58
CA ILE A 3 12.68 -14.00 -14.24
C ILE A 3 11.49 -13.96 -15.22
N PRO A 4 11.68 -14.28 -16.51
CA PRO A 4 10.57 -14.36 -17.45
C PRO A 4 9.73 -15.62 -17.15
N PHE A 5 8.41 -15.45 -17.07
CA PHE A 5 7.51 -16.57 -16.80
C PHE A 5 6.15 -16.49 -17.50
N HIS A 6 5.80 -15.36 -18.13
CA HIS A 6 4.65 -15.29 -19.03
C HIS A 6 5.10 -15.24 -20.48
N SER A 7 4.34 -15.88 -21.36
CA SER A 7 4.46 -15.69 -22.81
C SER A 7 3.60 -14.48 -23.21
N GLY A 8 4.23 -13.37 -23.59
CA GLY A 8 3.54 -12.19 -24.11
C GLY A 8 3.50 -12.17 -25.64
N LEU A 9 2.61 -11.32 -26.19
CA LEU A 9 2.49 -11.11 -27.64
C LEU A 9 3.82 -10.70 -28.32
N PHE A 10 4.73 -10.10 -27.55
CA PHE A 10 6.02 -9.57 -28.01
C PHE A 10 7.22 -10.29 -27.38
N GLY A 11 7.03 -11.55 -26.97
CA GLY A 11 8.05 -12.39 -26.37
C GLY A 11 7.82 -12.64 -24.87
N PRO A 12 8.74 -13.38 -24.22
CA PRO A 12 8.61 -13.73 -22.82
C PRO A 12 8.68 -12.47 -21.93
N ARG A 13 7.80 -12.41 -20.92
CA ARG A 13 7.72 -11.30 -19.98
C ARG A 13 8.03 -11.72 -18.55
N THR A 14 8.76 -10.83 -17.88
CA THR A 14 9.01 -10.86 -16.45
C THR A 14 7.86 -10.20 -15.69
N ALA A 15 7.78 -10.43 -14.38
CA ALA A 15 6.81 -9.72 -13.54
C ALA A 15 6.96 -8.19 -13.66
N PHE A 16 8.19 -7.71 -13.70
CA PHE A 16 8.50 -6.28 -13.87
C PHE A 16 7.89 -5.72 -15.16
N GLU A 17 8.03 -6.43 -16.27
CA GLU A 17 7.49 -6.04 -17.57
C GLU A 17 5.97 -6.09 -17.61
N GLU A 18 5.34 -7.01 -16.88
CA GLU A 18 3.88 -7.04 -16.76
C GLU A 18 3.33 -5.76 -16.13
N HIS A 19 4.02 -5.22 -15.11
CA HIS A 19 3.65 -3.91 -14.53
C HIS A 19 3.82 -2.75 -15.51
N LEU A 20 4.86 -2.78 -16.38
CA LEU A 20 5.00 -1.77 -17.45
C LEU A 20 3.79 -1.81 -18.39
N VAL A 21 3.37 -3.01 -18.81
CA VAL A 21 2.21 -3.17 -19.70
C VAL A 21 0.91 -2.75 -19.02
N GLU A 22 0.72 -3.08 -17.74
CA GLU A 22 -0.42 -2.60 -16.96
C GLU A 22 -0.46 -1.06 -16.87
N ALA A 23 0.69 -0.42 -16.65
CA ALA A 23 0.78 1.04 -16.53
C ALA A 23 0.34 1.77 -17.79
N LEU A 24 0.56 1.20 -18.98
CA LEU A 24 0.04 1.75 -20.24
C LEU A 24 -1.48 1.93 -20.25
N ALA A 25 -2.21 1.10 -19.49
CA ALA A 25 -3.66 1.07 -19.49
C ALA A 25 -4.29 2.04 -18.48
N TYR A 26 -3.67 2.30 -17.33
CA TYR A 26 -4.29 3.12 -16.26
C TYR A 26 -3.38 4.19 -15.64
N ALA A 27 -2.08 4.24 -15.96
CA ALA A 27 -1.13 5.19 -15.37
C ALA A 27 -0.52 6.16 -16.40
N ARG A 28 -1.13 6.24 -17.60
CA ARG A 28 -0.71 7.13 -18.67
C ARG A 28 -1.27 8.55 -18.44
N ASP A 29 -0.38 9.54 -18.34
CA ASP A 29 -0.77 10.94 -18.19
C ASP A 29 -1.19 11.59 -19.53
N ALA A 30 -1.59 12.87 -19.47
CA ALA A 30 -2.03 13.64 -20.63
C ALA A 30 -0.93 13.86 -21.68
N GLU A 31 0.35 13.80 -21.29
CA GLU A 31 1.50 13.84 -22.19
C GLU A 31 1.91 12.45 -22.68
N GLY A 32 1.14 11.41 -22.34
CA GLY A 32 1.40 10.03 -22.73
C GLY A 32 2.42 9.31 -21.85
N ARG A 33 2.93 9.91 -20.78
CA ARG A 33 3.99 9.32 -19.94
C ARG A 33 3.41 8.37 -18.90
N CYS A 34 4.06 7.22 -18.72
CA CYS A 34 3.70 6.25 -17.68
C CYS A 34 4.76 6.28 -16.59
N ARG A 35 4.39 6.75 -15.39
CA ARG A 35 5.30 6.81 -14.24
C ARG A 35 5.22 5.53 -13.42
N LEU A 36 6.35 4.86 -13.25
CA LEU A 36 6.45 3.69 -12.40
C LEU A 36 7.61 3.87 -11.42
N HIS A 37 7.42 3.38 -10.20
CA HIS A 37 8.44 3.44 -9.18
C HIS A 37 8.58 2.09 -8.49
N PHE A 38 9.81 1.59 -8.43
CA PHE A 38 10.12 0.30 -7.82
C PHE A 38 11.01 0.48 -6.60
N THR A 39 10.66 -0.18 -5.50
CA THR A 39 11.57 -0.31 -4.35
C THR A 39 12.38 -1.59 -4.52
N VAL A 40 13.71 -1.47 -4.58
CA VAL A 40 14.63 -2.59 -4.82
C VAL A 40 15.68 -2.69 -3.72
N ALA A 41 16.29 -3.86 -3.59
CA ALA A 41 17.44 -4.05 -2.70
C ALA A 41 18.68 -3.36 -3.30
N GLU A 42 19.55 -2.82 -2.45
CA GLU A 42 20.74 -2.06 -2.85
C GLU A 42 21.63 -2.81 -3.84
N GLY A 43 21.89 -4.10 -3.61
CA GLY A 43 22.71 -4.92 -4.50
C GLY A 43 22.08 -5.27 -5.85
N GLU A 44 20.76 -5.10 -6.00
CA GLU A 44 20.03 -5.47 -7.22
C GLU A 44 19.76 -4.26 -8.12
N LEU A 45 19.96 -3.03 -7.65
CA LEU A 45 19.63 -1.80 -8.40
C LEU A 45 20.24 -1.79 -9.82
N PRO A 46 21.55 -2.07 -10.04
CA PRO A 46 22.11 -2.05 -11.39
C PRO A 46 21.45 -3.05 -12.35
N ARG A 47 20.99 -4.20 -11.83
CA ARG A 47 20.30 -5.22 -12.64
C ARG A 47 18.90 -4.75 -13.03
N PHE A 48 18.19 -4.09 -12.11
CA PHE A 48 16.87 -3.54 -12.39
C PHE A 48 16.92 -2.36 -13.36
N GLU A 49 17.91 -1.47 -13.23
CA GLU A 49 18.10 -0.35 -14.16
C GLU A 49 18.39 -0.85 -15.59
N ALA A 50 19.31 -1.81 -15.73
CA ALA A 50 19.62 -2.43 -17.02
C ALA A 50 18.38 -3.10 -17.63
N HIS A 51 17.68 -3.93 -16.83
CA HIS A 51 16.45 -4.61 -17.28
C HIS A 51 15.36 -3.63 -17.67
N ALA A 52 15.19 -2.53 -16.93
CA ALA A 52 14.19 -1.51 -17.21
C ALA A 52 14.45 -0.80 -18.53
N ALA A 53 15.70 -0.46 -18.83
CA ALA A 53 16.09 0.15 -20.10
C ALA A 53 15.79 -0.79 -21.28
N GLU A 54 16.18 -2.06 -21.18
CA GLU A 54 15.93 -3.07 -22.21
C GLU A 54 14.43 -3.32 -22.41
N ALA A 55 13.68 -3.49 -21.32
CA ALA A 55 12.25 -3.71 -21.33
C ALA A 55 11.46 -2.54 -21.94
N ALA A 56 11.80 -1.31 -21.54
CA ALA A 56 11.14 -0.11 -22.04
C ALA A 56 11.37 0.06 -23.55
N GLU A 57 12.60 -0.16 -24.03
CA GLU A 57 12.91 -0.06 -25.45
C GLU A 57 12.20 -1.17 -26.26
N ARG A 58 12.21 -2.41 -25.77
CA ARG A 58 11.51 -3.53 -26.43
C ARG A 58 10.01 -3.28 -26.53
N LEU A 59 9.37 -2.81 -25.45
CA LEU A 59 7.94 -2.49 -25.44
C LEU A 59 7.61 -1.31 -26.36
N LYS A 60 8.48 -0.29 -26.41
CA LYS A 60 8.33 0.85 -27.32
C LYS A 60 8.40 0.41 -28.79
N GLN A 61 9.34 -0.48 -29.14
CA GLN A 61 9.43 -1.03 -30.50
C GLN A 61 8.20 -1.87 -30.87
N ALA A 62 7.68 -2.65 -29.91
CA ALA A 62 6.51 -3.51 -30.12
C ALA A 62 5.19 -2.73 -30.27
N ALA A 63 5.02 -1.63 -29.54
CA ALA A 63 3.75 -0.91 -29.47
C ALA A 63 3.57 0.14 -30.60
N GLY A 64 4.63 0.44 -31.37
CA GLY A 64 4.59 1.41 -32.48
C GLY A 64 4.55 2.87 -32.04
N GLU A 65 4.56 3.81 -33.00
CA GLU A 65 4.57 5.27 -32.74
C GLU A 65 3.31 5.75 -31.98
N ASP A 66 2.16 5.09 -32.18
CA ASP A 66 0.87 5.43 -31.53
C ASP A 66 0.82 5.13 -30.03
N ALA A 67 1.78 4.35 -29.53
CA ALA A 67 1.91 3.98 -28.13
C ALA A 67 3.26 4.37 -27.56
N ALA A 68 3.85 5.47 -28.05
CA ALA A 68 5.07 6.09 -27.53
C ALA A 68 4.86 6.68 -26.12
N ALA A 69 4.39 5.86 -25.18
CA ALA A 69 4.50 6.14 -23.78
C ALA A 69 5.98 6.09 -23.42
N SER A 70 6.55 7.25 -23.11
CA SER A 70 7.85 7.26 -22.44
C SER A 70 7.60 6.75 -21.01
N PHE A 71 8.05 5.55 -20.73
CA PHE A 71 8.12 5.05 -19.37
C PHE A 71 9.08 5.93 -18.58
N GLU A 72 8.59 6.53 -17.51
CA GLU A 72 9.42 7.19 -16.51
C GLU A 72 9.56 6.22 -15.34
N ILE A 73 10.62 5.41 -15.37
CA ILE A 73 10.89 4.38 -14.37
C ILE A 73 11.89 4.93 -13.37
N ARG A 74 11.48 5.00 -12.11
CA ARG A 74 12.33 5.41 -11.00
C ARG A 74 12.51 4.26 -10.01
N PHE A 75 13.60 4.32 -9.27
CA PHE A 75 13.92 3.33 -8.26
C PHE A 75 14.17 4.01 -6.92
N SER A 76 13.81 3.33 -5.85
CA SER A 76 14.26 3.66 -4.50
C SER A 76 14.86 2.42 -3.86
N LEU A 77 15.80 2.64 -2.95
CA LEU A 77 16.33 1.57 -2.13
C LEU A 77 15.47 1.43 -0.88
N GLN A 78 15.36 0.21 -0.35
CA GLN A 78 14.96 0.05 1.04
C GLN A 78 16.07 0.68 1.91
N HIS A 79 15.79 1.84 2.51
CA HIS A 79 16.83 2.68 3.12
C HIS A 79 17.51 1.98 4.33
N PRO A 80 18.84 1.75 4.33
CA PRO A 80 19.52 1.03 5.42
C PRO A 80 19.41 1.70 6.80
N ALA A 81 19.26 3.03 6.87
CA ALA A 81 18.97 3.71 8.15
C ALA A 81 17.59 3.37 8.74
N THR A 82 16.78 2.55 8.05
CA THR A 82 15.57 1.96 8.65
C THR A 82 15.83 0.66 9.39
N ASP A 83 17.01 0.07 9.20
CA ASP A 83 17.38 -1.19 9.81
C ASP A 83 17.40 -1.07 11.33
N THR A 84 17.00 -2.15 11.97
CA THR A 84 16.98 -2.26 13.42
C THR A 84 18.03 -3.28 13.87
N LEU A 85 18.57 -3.04 15.06
CA LEU A 85 19.55 -3.93 15.66
C LEU A 85 18.85 -5.23 16.08
N ALA A 86 19.34 -6.36 15.59
CA ALA A 86 18.92 -7.66 16.11
C ALA A 86 19.54 -7.89 17.50
N LEU A 87 18.77 -8.51 18.39
CA LEU A 87 19.20 -8.92 19.72
C LEU A 87 19.18 -10.45 19.85
N ASP A 88 20.10 -11.01 20.61
CA ASP A 88 20.04 -12.43 20.99
C ASP A 88 18.99 -12.69 22.08
N GLU A 89 18.82 -13.95 22.49
CA GLU A 89 17.86 -14.33 23.54
C GLU A 89 18.16 -13.70 24.91
N ALA A 90 19.40 -13.28 25.15
CA ALA A 90 19.80 -12.58 26.37
C ALA A 90 19.60 -11.06 26.27
N GLY A 91 19.13 -10.55 25.13
CA GLY A 91 18.88 -9.12 24.89
C GLY A 91 20.14 -8.33 24.50
N HIS A 92 21.26 -8.99 24.18
CA HIS A 92 22.48 -8.33 23.73
C HIS A 92 22.49 -8.13 22.20
N PRO A 93 23.21 -7.12 21.67
CA PRO A 93 23.38 -6.94 20.23
C PRO A 93 23.86 -8.23 19.54
N PHE A 94 23.09 -8.72 18.59
CA PHE A 94 23.39 -9.95 17.86
C PHE A 94 24.61 -9.74 16.96
N ARG A 95 25.65 -10.57 17.15
CA ARG A 95 26.88 -10.54 16.37
C ARG A 95 27.00 -11.72 15.42
N LEU A 96 27.44 -11.42 14.20
CA LEU A 96 27.89 -12.39 13.21
C LEU A 96 29.23 -13.00 13.64
N GLU A 97 29.62 -14.11 13.00
CA GLU A 97 30.90 -14.79 13.29
C GLU A 97 32.12 -13.89 13.09
N ASP A 98 32.04 -12.92 12.18
CA ASP A 98 33.08 -11.92 11.92
C ASP A 98 33.08 -10.74 12.92
N GLY A 99 32.22 -10.78 13.95
CA GLY A 99 32.12 -9.77 15.00
C GLY A 99 31.25 -8.55 14.64
N ARG A 100 30.79 -8.41 13.39
CA ARG A 100 29.87 -7.33 12.99
C ARG A 100 28.49 -7.50 13.63
N LEU A 101 27.80 -6.38 13.84
CA LEU A 101 26.42 -6.37 14.29
C LEU A 101 25.50 -6.79 13.15
N LEU A 102 24.52 -7.64 13.46
CA LEU A 102 23.46 -7.97 12.52
C LEU A 102 22.37 -6.88 12.57
N LEU A 103 22.26 -6.12 11.48
CA LEU A 103 21.15 -5.21 11.24
C LEU A 103 20.10 -5.92 10.38
N ARG A 104 18.83 -5.73 10.70
CA ARG A 104 17.70 -6.31 9.98
C ARG A 104 16.87 -5.18 9.38
N PRO A 105 16.36 -5.33 8.15
CA PRO A 105 15.44 -4.36 7.59
C PRO A 105 14.28 -4.11 8.55
N GLY A 106 14.04 -2.84 8.91
CA GLY A 106 13.06 -2.44 9.93
C GLY A 106 11.59 -2.62 9.54
N GLY A 107 11.31 -3.42 8.51
CA GLY A 107 9.98 -3.69 7.97
C GLY A 107 9.52 -2.69 6.89
N HIS A 108 8.27 -2.85 6.47
CA HIS A 108 7.66 -2.10 5.36
C HIS A 108 7.41 -0.61 5.67
N GLY A 109 7.55 -0.16 6.93
CA GLY A 109 7.46 1.26 7.29
C GLY A 109 8.49 2.15 6.56
N ALA A 110 9.49 1.56 5.92
CA ALA A 110 10.40 2.25 4.99
C ALA A 110 9.70 2.83 3.75
N LEU A 111 8.57 2.26 3.31
CA LEU A 111 7.87 2.72 2.11
C LEU A 111 7.24 4.11 2.30
N LEU A 112 6.87 4.51 3.52
CA LEU A 112 6.22 5.80 3.75
C LEU A 112 7.08 6.98 3.31
N ARG A 113 8.39 6.90 3.56
CA ARG A 113 9.35 7.89 3.08
C ARG A 113 9.44 7.88 1.56
N ASN A 114 9.51 6.69 0.95
CA ASN A 114 9.53 6.57 -0.51
C ASN A 114 8.27 7.20 -1.12
N LEU A 115 7.08 6.98 -0.54
CA LEU A 115 5.83 7.61 -0.97
C LEU A 115 5.86 9.14 -0.85
N GLN A 116 6.42 9.67 0.25
CA GLN A 116 6.59 11.11 0.43
C GLN A 116 7.45 11.74 -0.66
N GLU A 117 8.52 11.06 -1.07
CA GLU A 117 9.48 11.52 -2.08
C GLU A 117 8.97 11.40 -3.53
N LEU A 118 7.86 10.70 -3.78
CA LEU A 118 7.26 10.60 -5.12
C LEU A 118 6.66 11.91 -5.62
N GLU A 119 6.25 12.80 -4.71
CA GLU A 119 5.56 14.07 -5.01
C GLU A 119 4.29 13.91 -5.89
N ALA A 120 3.69 12.73 -5.90
CA ALA A 120 2.50 12.40 -6.69
C ALA A 120 1.18 12.75 -5.97
N ASP A 121 0.14 13.06 -6.73
CA ASP A 121 -1.21 13.31 -6.21
C ASP A 121 -1.87 12.00 -5.78
N LEU A 122 -1.80 11.01 -6.68
CA LEU A 122 -2.32 9.66 -6.55
C LEU A 122 -1.23 8.63 -6.78
N VAL A 123 -1.19 7.60 -5.93
CA VAL A 123 -0.23 6.49 -6.04
C VAL A 123 -0.97 5.16 -6.00
N PHE A 124 -0.72 4.32 -7.00
CA PHE A 124 -1.15 2.93 -7.01
C PHE A 124 -0.04 2.06 -6.40
N ILE A 125 -0.37 1.30 -5.35
CA ILE A 125 0.57 0.39 -4.67
C ILE A 125 0.12 -1.04 -4.97
N LYS A 126 1.05 -1.87 -5.42
CA LYS A 126 0.82 -3.27 -5.78
C LYS A 126 2.07 -4.09 -5.54
N ASN A 127 1.89 -5.35 -5.11
CA ASN A 127 3.01 -6.28 -5.01
C ASN A 127 3.56 -6.65 -6.40
N ILE A 128 4.89 -6.83 -6.48
CA ILE A 128 5.59 -7.09 -7.74
C ILE A 128 5.19 -8.41 -8.40
N ASP A 129 4.81 -9.40 -7.60
CA ASP A 129 4.50 -10.78 -8.00
C ASP A 129 3.02 -11.00 -8.34
N ASN A 130 2.12 -10.07 -7.99
CA ASN A 130 0.71 -10.13 -8.36
C ASN A 130 0.52 -9.64 -9.79
N VAL A 131 0.69 -10.49 -10.80
CA VAL A 131 0.56 -10.13 -12.22
C VAL A 131 -0.01 -11.29 -13.02
N VAL A 132 -0.73 -10.99 -14.10
CA VAL A 132 -1.34 -12.01 -14.97
C VAL A 132 -0.99 -11.79 -16.44
N PRO A 133 -1.06 -12.82 -17.31
CA PRO A 133 -0.88 -12.67 -18.75
C PRO A 133 -1.95 -11.78 -19.39
N ASP A 134 -1.70 -11.29 -20.62
CA ASP A 134 -2.60 -10.34 -21.30
C ASP A 134 -4.06 -10.80 -21.38
N ALA A 135 -4.28 -12.08 -21.66
CA ALA A 135 -5.62 -12.68 -21.76
C ALA A 135 -6.42 -12.61 -20.44
N ARG A 136 -5.75 -12.42 -19.30
CA ARG A 136 -6.36 -12.41 -17.96
C ARG A 136 -6.33 -11.04 -17.27
N LYS A 137 -5.74 -10.00 -17.89
CA LYS A 137 -5.58 -8.67 -17.26
C LYS A 137 -6.88 -7.84 -17.15
N GLY A 138 -7.88 -8.13 -17.97
CA GLY A 138 -9.10 -7.31 -18.09
C GLY A 138 -9.75 -6.91 -16.74
N PRO A 139 -9.98 -7.87 -15.82
CA PRO A 139 -10.50 -7.60 -14.48
C PRO A 139 -9.60 -6.65 -13.68
N THR A 140 -8.30 -6.93 -13.58
CA THR A 140 -7.33 -6.08 -12.87
C THR A 140 -7.34 -4.65 -13.39
N LEU A 141 -7.35 -4.45 -14.71
CA LEU A 141 -7.39 -3.11 -15.30
C LEU A 141 -8.70 -2.37 -15.01
N THR A 142 -9.83 -3.09 -15.01
CA THR A 142 -11.14 -2.51 -14.71
C THR A 142 -11.21 -2.05 -13.26
N TRP A 143 -10.84 -2.94 -12.33
CA TRP A 143 -10.91 -2.64 -10.91
C TRP A 143 -9.88 -1.61 -10.47
N LYS A 144 -8.67 -1.59 -11.06
CA LYS A 144 -7.71 -0.49 -10.83
C LYS A 144 -8.30 0.89 -11.13
N ARG A 145 -9.01 1.02 -12.26
CA ARG A 145 -9.67 2.29 -12.63
C ARG A 145 -10.82 2.62 -11.69
N LEU A 146 -11.62 1.62 -11.30
CA LEU A 146 -12.71 1.82 -10.35
C LEU A 146 -12.22 2.27 -8.97
N LEU A 147 -11.17 1.63 -8.43
CA LEU A 147 -10.56 2.01 -7.15
C LEU A 147 -10.01 3.45 -7.21
N GLY A 148 -9.33 3.80 -8.31
CA GLY A 148 -8.81 5.15 -8.53
C GLY A 148 -9.92 6.19 -8.64
N GLY A 149 -10.94 5.93 -9.44
CA GLY A 149 -12.10 6.82 -9.58
C GLY A 149 -12.87 6.98 -8.26
N TYR A 150 -13.07 5.89 -7.52
CA TYR A 150 -13.72 5.93 -6.21
C TYR A 150 -12.94 6.78 -5.21
N LEU A 151 -11.60 6.63 -5.19
CA LEU A 151 -10.74 7.48 -4.35
C LEU A 151 -10.92 8.96 -4.69
N VAL A 152 -10.86 9.32 -5.97
CA VAL A 152 -11.04 10.71 -6.42
C VAL A 152 -12.40 11.25 -5.99
N THR A 153 -13.48 10.50 -6.20
CA THR A 153 -14.84 10.89 -5.75
C THR A 153 -14.90 11.13 -4.25
N CYS A 154 -14.34 10.24 -3.43
CA CYS A 154 -14.30 10.42 -1.98
C CYS A 154 -13.47 11.64 -1.58
N GLN A 155 -12.32 11.84 -2.21
CA GLN A 155 -11.42 12.95 -1.94
C GLN A 155 -12.06 14.30 -2.30
N GLU A 156 -12.77 14.39 -3.42
CA GLU A 156 -13.51 15.60 -3.83
C GLU A 156 -14.56 16.01 -2.79
N ARG A 157 -15.34 15.04 -2.28
CA ARG A 157 -16.34 15.29 -1.22
C ARG A 157 -15.68 15.77 0.07
N ILE A 158 -14.57 15.15 0.49
CA ILE A 158 -13.80 15.59 1.67
C ILE A 158 -13.27 17.02 1.44
N PHE A 159 -12.75 17.31 0.26
CA PHE A 159 -12.17 18.61 -0.08
C PHE A 159 -13.21 19.72 -0.12
N GLU A 160 -14.42 19.42 -0.60
CA GLU A 160 -15.55 20.34 -0.55
C GLU A 160 -15.86 20.76 0.90
N GLN A 161 -16.00 19.79 1.81
CA GLN A 161 -16.21 20.07 3.24
C GLN A 161 -15.08 20.93 3.82
N LEU A 162 -13.82 20.61 3.49
CA LEU A 162 -12.66 21.40 3.92
C LEU A 162 -12.66 22.83 3.38
N ARG A 163 -13.10 23.05 2.13
CA ARG A 163 -13.23 24.40 1.55
C ARG A 163 -14.29 25.22 2.27
N HIS A 164 -15.47 24.66 2.55
CA HIS A 164 -16.53 25.36 3.30
C HIS A 164 -16.08 25.72 4.73
N LEU A 165 -15.39 24.78 5.42
CA LEU A 165 -14.80 25.04 6.72
C LEU A 165 -13.75 26.16 6.68
N ASP A 166 -12.87 26.13 5.69
CA ASP A 166 -11.80 27.11 5.51
C ASP A 166 -12.34 28.52 5.20
N ALA A 167 -13.35 28.60 4.33
CA ALA A 167 -14.07 29.83 4.02
C ALA A 167 -14.89 30.39 5.19
N GLY A 168 -15.15 29.56 6.22
CA GLY A 168 -15.92 29.96 7.39
C GLY A 168 -17.41 30.15 7.09
N GLU A 169 -17.94 29.36 6.16
CA GLU A 169 -19.34 29.45 5.76
C GLU A 169 -20.28 29.12 6.93
N PRO A 170 -21.42 29.84 7.08
CA PRO A 170 -22.40 29.55 8.12
C PRO A 170 -22.90 28.10 8.01
N GLY A 171 -22.80 27.34 9.08
CA GLY A 171 -23.26 25.94 9.13
C GLY A 171 -22.22 24.89 8.71
N ALA A 172 -21.12 25.28 8.06
CA ALA A 172 -20.11 24.34 7.53
C ALA A 172 -19.53 23.39 8.60
N ALA A 173 -19.38 23.85 9.85
CA ALA A 173 -18.91 23.00 10.95
C ALA A 173 -19.91 21.89 11.32
N ASP A 174 -21.21 22.19 11.26
CA ASP A 174 -22.27 21.24 11.57
C ASP A 174 -22.43 20.23 10.42
N GLU A 175 -22.34 20.71 9.17
CA GLU A 175 -22.38 19.87 7.96
C GLU A 175 -21.16 18.93 7.85
N ALA A 176 -19.95 19.43 8.11
CA ALA A 176 -18.75 18.61 8.05
C ALA A 176 -18.74 17.50 9.12
N VAL A 177 -19.31 17.77 10.30
CA VAL A 177 -19.51 16.75 11.34
C VAL A 177 -20.56 15.73 10.92
N ALA A 178 -21.68 16.16 10.33
CA ALA A 178 -22.68 15.24 9.79
C ALA A 178 -22.07 14.32 8.73
N PHE A 179 -21.28 14.88 7.80
CA PHE A 179 -20.52 14.13 6.82
C PHE A 179 -19.57 13.11 7.47
N LEU A 180 -18.82 13.50 8.51
CA LEU A 180 -17.94 12.58 9.25
C LEU A 180 -18.71 11.40 9.86
N VAL A 181 -19.90 11.64 10.41
CA VAL A 181 -20.74 10.60 11.02
C VAL A 181 -21.34 9.68 9.96
N GLU A 182 -21.93 10.25 8.91
CA GLU A 182 -22.71 9.52 7.92
C GLU A 182 -21.83 8.78 6.90
N GLU A 183 -20.74 9.40 6.45
CA GLU A 183 -19.92 8.91 5.34
C GLU A 183 -18.60 8.29 5.79
N LEU A 184 -18.04 8.80 6.89
CA LEU A 184 -16.77 8.31 7.45
C LEU A 184 -16.93 7.51 8.73
N TYR A 185 -18.17 7.26 9.16
CA TYR A 185 -18.55 6.42 10.31
C TYR A 185 -17.93 6.89 11.63
N LEU A 186 -17.81 8.21 11.82
CA LEU A 186 -17.45 8.77 13.11
C LEU A 186 -18.54 8.41 14.15
N PRO A 187 -18.19 7.83 15.31
CA PRO A 187 -19.18 7.54 16.35
C PRO A 187 -19.86 8.82 16.87
N PRO A 188 -21.20 8.87 16.95
CA PRO A 188 -21.94 10.07 17.38
C PRO A 188 -21.51 10.63 18.75
N GLU A 189 -21.08 9.77 19.67
CA GLU A 189 -20.58 10.14 21.01
C GLU A 189 -19.28 10.94 20.99
N ARG A 190 -18.57 11.01 19.85
CA ARG A 190 -17.35 11.79 19.66
C ARG A 190 -17.58 13.14 19.00
N VAL A 191 -18.81 13.44 18.60
CA VAL A 191 -19.16 14.75 18.09
C VAL A 191 -18.93 15.77 19.22
N PRO A 192 -18.01 16.73 19.05
CA PRO A 192 -17.69 17.65 20.11
C PRO A 192 -18.78 18.72 20.25
N ALA A 193 -18.64 19.55 21.29
CA ALA A 193 -19.42 20.77 21.46
C ALA A 193 -19.29 21.67 20.21
N ARG A 194 -20.31 22.48 19.95
CA ARG A 194 -20.46 23.22 18.69
C ARG A 194 -19.26 24.13 18.41
N GLU A 195 -18.69 24.71 19.45
CA GLU A 195 -17.55 25.62 19.42
C GLU A 195 -16.26 24.94 18.93
N GLU A 196 -16.14 23.63 19.15
CA GLU A 196 -14.96 22.83 18.80
C GLU A 196 -15.11 22.13 17.44
N ARG A 197 -16.34 22.03 16.91
CA ARG A 197 -16.65 21.27 15.68
C ARG A 197 -15.79 21.67 14.49
N LYS A 198 -15.54 22.97 14.29
CA LYS A 198 -14.74 23.45 13.16
C LYS A 198 -13.32 22.87 13.19
N ALA A 199 -12.62 23.02 14.31
CA ALA A 199 -11.25 22.55 14.45
C ALA A 199 -11.18 21.03 14.38
N PHE A 200 -12.09 20.36 15.09
CA PHE A 200 -12.20 18.91 15.11
C PHE A 200 -12.48 18.31 13.73
N ALA A 201 -13.48 18.83 13.01
CA ALA A 201 -13.82 18.35 11.68
C ALA A 201 -12.68 18.59 10.69
N PHE A 202 -12.03 19.77 10.75
CA PHE A 202 -10.88 20.07 9.90
C PHE A 202 -9.72 19.10 10.16
N GLU A 203 -9.40 18.79 11.41
CA GLU A 203 -8.32 17.85 11.78
C GLU A 203 -8.60 16.42 11.32
N LEU A 204 -9.86 15.97 11.42
CA LEU A 204 -10.25 14.62 10.98
C LEU A 204 -10.33 14.50 9.45
N LEU A 205 -10.85 15.51 8.77
CA LEU A 205 -11.01 15.48 7.32
C LEU A 205 -9.68 15.69 6.59
N ASN A 206 -8.81 16.58 7.08
CA ASN A 206 -7.56 16.95 6.41
C ASN A 206 -6.43 15.93 6.65
N ARG A 207 -6.64 14.71 6.14
CA ARG A 207 -5.74 13.56 6.28
C ARG A 207 -5.56 12.87 4.93
N PRO A 208 -4.44 12.15 4.70
CA PRO A 208 -4.29 11.29 3.53
C PRO A 208 -5.38 10.21 3.48
N ILE A 209 -5.70 9.76 2.26
CA ILE A 209 -6.71 8.72 2.03
C ILE A 209 -6.11 7.53 1.30
N ARG A 210 -6.59 6.34 1.61
CA ARG A 210 -6.34 5.11 0.85
C ARG A 210 -7.64 4.35 0.59
N VAL A 211 -7.79 3.88 -0.64
CA VAL A 211 -8.80 2.92 -1.05
C VAL A 211 -8.09 1.59 -1.29
N CYS A 212 -8.51 0.56 -0.58
CA CYS A 212 -7.88 -0.76 -0.58
C CYS A 212 -8.83 -1.78 -1.22
N GLY A 213 -8.42 -2.34 -2.35
CA GLY A 213 -9.08 -3.51 -2.92
C GLY A 213 -8.82 -4.72 -2.01
N VAL A 214 -9.87 -5.41 -1.59
CA VAL A 214 -9.80 -6.63 -0.77
C VAL A 214 -10.49 -7.77 -1.50
N VAL A 215 -9.93 -8.97 -1.39
CA VAL A 215 -10.48 -10.18 -2.02
C VAL A 215 -11.06 -11.10 -0.96
N LEU A 216 -11.89 -12.06 -1.36
CA LEU A 216 -12.39 -13.09 -0.45
C LEU A 216 -11.22 -13.87 0.17
N ASN A 217 -11.29 -14.11 1.47
CA ASN A 217 -10.30 -14.88 2.18
C ASN A 217 -10.49 -16.38 1.91
N THR A 218 -9.55 -16.99 1.20
CA THR A 218 -9.52 -18.43 0.90
C THR A 218 -8.51 -19.20 1.77
N GLY A 219 -8.01 -18.57 2.85
CA GLY A 219 -7.02 -19.15 3.76
C GLY A 219 -5.57 -18.79 3.43
N GLU A 220 -5.33 -17.78 2.57
CA GLU A 220 -4.00 -17.28 2.28
C GLU A 220 -3.36 -16.65 3.53
N PRO A 221 -2.07 -16.92 3.81
CA PRO A 221 -1.39 -16.32 4.94
C PRO A 221 -1.14 -14.82 4.70
N GLY A 222 -1.50 -13.99 5.66
CA GLY A 222 -1.24 -12.54 5.65
C GLY A 222 -2.27 -11.75 6.47
N GLY A 223 -2.41 -10.48 6.14
CA GLY A 223 -3.35 -9.56 6.78
C GLY A 223 -4.68 -9.38 6.05
N GLY A 224 -5.60 -8.69 6.73
CA GLY A 224 -6.92 -8.39 6.21
C GLY A 224 -7.50 -7.09 6.78
N PRO A 225 -8.70 -6.70 6.33
CA PRO A 225 -9.42 -5.55 6.87
C PRO A 225 -9.99 -5.87 8.26
N PHE A 226 -9.66 -5.04 9.25
CA PHE A 226 -10.17 -5.15 10.62
C PHE A 226 -10.51 -3.79 11.21
N TRP A 227 -11.33 -3.81 12.26
CA TRP A 227 -11.51 -2.68 13.16
C TRP A 227 -10.46 -2.73 14.26
N VAL A 228 -9.64 -1.69 14.36
CA VAL A 228 -8.64 -1.54 15.42
C VAL A 228 -9.13 -0.48 16.39
N ARG A 229 -9.20 -0.84 17.67
CA ARG A 229 -9.52 0.10 18.74
C ARG A 229 -8.24 0.83 19.17
N GLY A 230 -8.19 2.14 18.91
CA GLY A 230 -7.13 3.02 19.40
C GLY A 230 -7.20 3.23 20.92
N GLU A 231 -6.13 3.81 21.48
CA GLU A 231 -6.07 4.14 22.92
C GLU A 231 -7.14 5.13 23.36
N ASP A 232 -7.59 5.98 22.43
CA ASP A 232 -8.69 6.91 22.62
C ASP A 232 -10.07 6.22 22.61
N GLY A 233 -10.09 4.89 22.49
CA GLY A 233 -11.27 4.04 22.47
C GLY A 233 -11.92 3.92 21.09
N LEU A 234 -11.43 4.61 20.06
CA LEU A 234 -12.07 4.62 18.75
C LEU A 234 -11.69 3.43 17.89
N ALA A 235 -12.71 2.84 17.28
CA ALA A 235 -12.51 1.87 16.22
C ALA A 235 -12.17 2.61 14.91
N SER A 236 -11.08 2.22 14.28
CA SER A 236 -10.71 2.66 12.92
C SER A 236 -10.53 1.46 12.02
N ARG A 237 -10.80 1.65 10.73
CA ARG A 237 -10.61 0.63 9.69
C ARG A 237 -9.13 0.54 9.36
N GLN A 238 -8.53 -0.64 9.52
CA GLN A 238 -7.11 -0.86 9.29
C GLN A 238 -6.87 -2.17 8.57
N ILE A 239 -5.72 -2.26 7.90
CA ILE A 239 -5.19 -3.53 7.40
C ILE A 239 -4.27 -4.08 8.48
N VAL A 240 -4.66 -5.18 9.12
CA VAL A 240 -3.90 -5.78 10.22
C VAL A 240 -3.32 -7.10 9.75
N GLU A 241 -2.00 -7.26 9.88
CA GLU A 241 -1.33 -8.53 9.61
C GLU A 241 -1.70 -9.55 10.69
N ALA A 242 -1.91 -10.83 10.32
CA ALA A 242 -2.24 -11.87 11.30
C ALA A 242 -1.23 -11.96 12.46
N ALA A 243 0.05 -11.69 12.20
CA ALA A 243 1.10 -11.65 13.22
C ALA A 243 0.96 -10.53 14.27
N GLN A 244 0.15 -9.50 13.99
CA GLN A 244 -0.14 -8.40 14.90
C GLN A 244 -1.35 -8.68 15.81
N ILE A 245 -2.11 -9.74 15.53
CA ILE A 245 -3.31 -10.09 16.29
C ILE A 245 -2.91 -10.96 17.48
N ALA A 246 -3.33 -10.56 18.68
CA ALA A 246 -3.00 -11.28 19.90
C ALA A 246 -3.54 -12.71 19.88
N SER A 247 -2.85 -13.64 20.55
CA SER A 247 -3.28 -15.05 20.67
C SER A 247 -4.45 -15.26 21.64
N ALA A 248 -5.10 -14.19 22.11
CA ALA A 248 -6.24 -14.27 23.00
C ALA A 248 -7.45 -14.90 22.29
N PRO A 249 -8.27 -15.74 22.96
CA PRO A 249 -9.34 -16.49 22.30
C PRO A 249 -10.36 -15.64 21.52
N ASP A 250 -10.71 -14.47 22.05
CA ASP A 250 -11.59 -13.49 21.42
C ASP A 250 -11.00 -12.91 20.13
N GLN A 251 -9.72 -12.55 20.15
CA GLN A 251 -8.99 -12.02 18.99
C GLN A 251 -8.81 -13.09 17.90
N GLN A 252 -8.54 -14.33 18.30
CA GLN A 252 -8.43 -15.46 17.38
C GLN A 252 -9.78 -15.82 16.74
N ALA A 253 -10.89 -15.68 17.48
CA ALA A 253 -12.23 -15.85 16.92
C ALA A 253 -12.54 -14.78 15.84
N ILE A 254 -12.13 -13.52 16.07
CA ILE A 254 -12.26 -12.44 15.08
C ILE A 254 -11.44 -12.76 13.82
N LEU A 255 -10.18 -13.18 13.98
CA LEU A 255 -9.32 -13.57 12.87
C LEU A 255 -9.92 -14.75 12.08
N ALA A 256 -10.42 -15.79 12.77
CA ALA A 256 -11.04 -16.94 12.12
C ALA A 256 -12.34 -16.60 11.37
N ALA A 257 -13.04 -15.53 11.78
CA ALA A 257 -14.25 -15.04 11.13
C ALA A 257 -13.95 -14.07 9.96
N ALA A 258 -12.69 -13.77 9.67
CA ALA A 258 -12.32 -12.81 8.63
C ALA A 258 -12.73 -13.31 7.24
N THR A 259 -13.63 -12.57 6.59
CA THR A 259 -14.17 -12.91 5.26
C THR A 259 -13.28 -12.45 4.11
N HIS A 260 -12.36 -11.52 4.38
CA HIS A 260 -11.56 -10.84 3.35
C HIS A 260 -10.07 -10.84 3.68
N PHE A 261 -9.27 -10.78 2.62
CA PHE A 261 -7.81 -10.73 2.64
C PHE A 261 -7.32 -9.46 1.95
N ASN A 262 -6.17 -8.93 2.38
CA ASN A 262 -5.54 -7.78 1.75
C ASN A 262 -4.52 -8.23 0.67
N PRO A 263 -4.82 -8.12 -0.63
CA PRO A 263 -3.89 -8.45 -1.72
C PRO A 263 -2.78 -7.41 -1.91
N VAL A 264 -2.78 -6.33 -1.12
CA VAL A 264 -1.94 -5.15 -1.31
C VAL A 264 -2.25 -4.51 -2.67
N ASP A 265 -3.53 -4.25 -2.95
CA ASP A 265 -3.98 -3.42 -4.07
C ASP A 265 -4.56 -2.12 -3.53
N LEU A 266 -3.73 -1.08 -3.48
CA LEU A 266 -4.11 0.20 -2.88
C LEU A 266 -4.02 1.33 -3.89
N VAL A 267 -4.93 2.30 -3.75
CA VAL A 267 -4.79 3.63 -4.31
C VAL A 267 -4.71 4.60 -3.15
N CYS A 268 -3.74 5.52 -3.20
CA CYS A 268 -3.46 6.48 -2.13
C CYS A 268 -3.53 7.90 -2.65
N GLY A 269 -4.19 8.80 -1.92
CA GLY A 269 -4.19 10.25 -2.15
C GLY A 269 -3.29 10.95 -1.14
N LEU A 270 -2.28 11.69 -1.63
CA LEU A 270 -1.17 12.19 -0.80
C LEU A 270 -1.14 13.72 -0.64
N ARG A 271 -2.12 14.43 -1.20
CA ARG A 271 -2.22 15.89 -1.14
C ARG A 271 -3.48 16.36 -0.44
N ASP A 272 -3.39 17.54 0.17
CA ASP A 272 -4.51 18.23 0.80
C ASP A 272 -5.42 18.93 -0.22
N PHE A 273 -6.54 19.49 0.28
CA PHE A 273 -7.53 20.18 -0.53
C PHE A 273 -7.02 21.45 -1.25
N ARG A 274 -5.80 21.91 -0.91
CA ARG A 274 -5.10 23.04 -1.54
C ARG A 274 -3.99 22.57 -2.48
N GLY A 275 -3.88 21.27 -2.76
CA GLY A 275 -2.84 20.69 -3.62
C GLY A 275 -1.46 20.62 -2.97
N ARG A 276 -1.34 20.81 -1.65
CA ARG A 276 -0.06 20.71 -0.94
C ARG A 276 0.17 19.27 -0.50
N PRO A 277 1.40 18.74 -0.59
CA PRO A 277 1.68 17.39 -0.11
C PRO A 277 1.49 17.33 1.41
N PHE A 278 0.86 16.25 1.89
CA PHE A 278 0.86 15.95 3.31
C PHE A 278 2.28 15.60 3.77
N ASP A 279 2.63 15.96 5.00
CA ASP A 279 3.74 15.33 5.72
C ASP A 279 3.22 14.02 6.31
N LEU A 280 3.51 12.92 5.62
CA LEU A 280 3.00 11.59 5.93
C LEU A 280 3.45 11.11 7.32
N SER A 281 4.58 11.61 7.84
CA SER A 281 5.10 11.24 9.16
C SER A 281 4.17 11.65 10.31
N ARG A 282 3.33 12.68 10.10
CA ARG A 282 2.34 13.15 11.08
C ARG A 282 1.16 12.20 11.27
N PHE A 283 1.01 11.21 10.39
CA PHE A 283 -0.11 10.26 10.39
C PHE A 283 0.31 8.84 10.78
N VAL A 284 1.53 8.69 11.30
CA VAL A 284 2.08 7.43 11.82
C VAL A 284 1.68 7.24 13.28
N ASP A 285 1.28 6.03 13.65
CA ASP A 285 1.22 5.62 15.06
C ASP A 285 2.54 4.93 15.47
N PRO A 286 3.43 5.61 16.21
CA PRO A 286 4.72 5.05 16.62
C PRO A 286 4.59 3.90 17.62
N LYS A 287 3.45 3.75 18.30
CA LYS A 287 3.22 2.72 19.32
C LYS A 287 2.95 1.34 18.74
N THR A 288 2.71 1.26 17.43
CA THR A 288 2.47 -0.01 16.72
C THR A 288 3.77 -0.74 16.32
N ALA A 289 4.94 -0.24 16.74
CA ALA A 289 6.18 -0.98 16.66
C ALA A 289 6.09 -2.25 17.52
N PHE A 290 6.59 -3.38 17.01
CA PHE A 290 6.52 -4.66 17.72
C PHE A 290 7.83 -5.43 17.64
N VAL A 291 8.06 -6.33 18.60
CA VAL A 291 9.24 -7.19 18.60
C VAL A 291 8.88 -8.50 17.90
N SER A 292 9.62 -8.84 16.84
CA SER A 292 9.49 -10.12 16.16
C SER A 292 10.62 -11.07 16.56
N LYS A 293 10.28 -12.36 16.68
CA LYS A 293 11.25 -13.46 16.86
C LYS A 293 11.58 -14.04 15.49
N LYS A 294 12.87 -14.17 15.18
CA LYS A 294 13.37 -14.73 13.92
C LYS A 294 14.53 -15.68 14.21
N ASP A 295 14.98 -16.36 13.18
CA ASP A 295 16.17 -17.20 13.19
C ASP A 295 17.21 -16.66 12.20
N HIS A 296 18.49 -16.75 12.55
CA HIS A 296 19.59 -16.52 11.63
C HIS A 296 20.62 -17.64 11.78
N LEU A 297 20.66 -18.54 10.78
CA LEU A 297 21.59 -19.67 10.73
C LEU A 297 21.45 -20.59 11.95
N GLY A 298 20.22 -20.87 12.39
CA GLY A 298 19.92 -21.72 13.54
C GLY A 298 20.12 -21.05 14.90
N ARG A 299 20.43 -19.75 14.91
CA ARG A 299 20.51 -18.94 16.13
C ARG A 299 19.25 -18.07 16.23
N PRO A 300 18.43 -18.24 17.28
CA PRO A 300 17.27 -17.40 17.49
C PRO A 300 17.69 -15.96 17.79
N LEU A 301 16.89 -15.01 17.29
CA LEU A 301 17.07 -13.59 17.51
C LEU A 301 15.73 -12.88 17.67
N THR A 302 15.77 -11.71 18.28
CA THR A 302 14.67 -10.76 18.31
C THR A 302 15.04 -9.50 17.55
N SER A 303 14.08 -8.89 16.88
CA SER A 303 14.29 -7.63 16.16
C SER A 303 13.11 -6.71 16.41
N LEU A 304 13.38 -5.43 16.61
CA LEU A 304 12.32 -4.42 16.61
C LEU A 304 11.84 -4.22 15.17
N GLU A 305 10.57 -4.43 14.90
CA GLU A 305 9.94 -4.01 13.65
C GLU A 305 9.29 -2.64 13.85
N ARG A 306 9.56 -1.72 12.93
CA ARG A 306 8.91 -0.41 12.92
C ARG A 306 7.40 -0.59 12.75
N PRO A 307 6.58 0.45 13.05
CA PRO A 307 5.16 0.45 12.72
C PRO A 307 4.90 -0.19 11.36
N GLY A 308 4.06 -1.24 11.37
CA GLY A 308 3.71 -1.95 10.13
C GLY A 308 3.16 -0.95 9.11
N LEU A 309 3.49 -1.14 7.83
CA LEU A 309 3.19 -0.13 6.81
C LEU A 309 1.70 0.24 6.76
N TRP A 310 0.83 -0.75 6.89
CA TRP A 310 -0.60 -0.54 6.70
C TRP A 310 -1.33 -0.09 7.98
N ASN A 311 -1.13 -0.76 9.10
CA ASN A 311 -1.80 -0.41 10.37
C ASN A 311 -1.09 0.70 11.16
N GLY A 312 0.23 0.83 10.99
CA GLY A 312 1.07 1.70 11.82
C GLY A 312 1.51 2.97 11.10
N ALA A 313 2.23 2.81 9.99
CA ALA A 313 2.73 3.94 9.22
C ALA A 313 1.61 4.75 8.52
N MET A 314 0.45 4.12 8.31
CA MET A 314 -0.76 4.73 7.75
C MET A 314 -1.93 4.74 8.75
N ALA A 315 -1.66 4.68 10.06
CA ALA A 315 -2.68 4.52 11.10
C ALA A 315 -3.77 5.61 11.05
N HIS A 316 -3.37 6.86 10.81
CA HIS A 316 -4.28 8.00 10.83
C HIS A 316 -4.74 8.42 9.42
N TRP A 317 -4.77 7.51 8.46
CA TRP A 317 -5.28 7.75 7.12
C TRP A 317 -6.77 7.39 7.05
N HIS A 318 -7.51 8.09 6.18
CA HIS A 318 -8.83 7.61 5.78
C HIS A 318 -8.68 6.29 5.03
N THR A 319 -9.28 5.22 5.55
CA THR A 319 -9.16 3.87 4.97
C THR A 319 -10.52 3.38 4.53
N LEU A 320 -10.65 3.11 3.24
CA LEU A 320 -11.85 2.57 2.61
C LEU A 320 -11.53 1.21 2.01
N PHE A 321 -12.41 0.23 2.22
CA PHE A 321 -12.28 -1.12 1.67
C PHE A 321 -13.31 -1.34 0.57
N VAL A 322 -12.86 -1.92 -0.54
CA VAL A 322 -13.72 -2.27 -1.67
C VAL A 322 -13.47 -3.75 -1.98
N GLU A 323 -14.51 -4.57 -1.93
CA GLU A 323 -14.42 -5.95 -2.40
C GLU A 323 -14.15 -5.95 -3.91
N VAL A 324 -13.11 -6.65 -4.33
CA VAL A 324 -12.73 -6.85 -5.73
C VAL A 324 -12.70 -8.35 -6.05
N PRO A 325 -12.91 -8.75 -7.31
CA PRO A 325 -12.86 -10.15 -7.72
C PRO A 325 -11.53 -10.80 -7.38
N SER A 326 -11.57 -12.05 -6.89
CA SER A 326 -10.36 -12.80 -6.52
C SER A 326 -9.36 -12.97 -7.67
N GLU A 327 -9.82 -12.95 -8.92
CA GLU A 327 -8.96 -13.00 -10.13
C GLU A 327 -8.05 -11.77 -10.30
N THR A 328 -8.29 -10.68 -9.57
CA THR A 328 -7.37 -9.53 -9.49
C THR A 328 -6.15 -9.81 -8.59
N PHE A 329 -6.14 -10.95 -7.91
CA PHE A 329 -5.09 -11.42 -7.02
C PHE A 329 -4.53 -12.78 -7.47
N ALA A 330 -3.43 -12.72 -8.21
CA ALA A 330 -2.69 -13.89 -8.70
C ALA A 330 -1.19 -13.72 -8.42
N PRO A 331 -0.75 -13.88 -7.15
CA PRO A 331 0.66 -13.78 -6.78
C PRO A 331 1.47 -15.02 -7.18
N VAL A 332 2.69 -14.81 -7.68
CA VAL A 332 3.66 -15.89 -7.94
C VAL A 332 4.71 -15.94 -6.81
N LYS A 333 4.48 -16.79 -5.82
CA LYS A 333 5.41 -16.99 -4.68
C LYS A 333 6.40 -18.13 -4.95
N THR A 334 5.98 -19.13 -5.71
CA THR A 334 6.73 -20.33 -6.07
C THR A 334 6.55 -20.66 -7.55
N VAL A 335 7.43 -21.49 -8.11
CA VAL A 335 7.30 -21.96 -9.50
C VAL A 335 5.99 -22.73 -9.75
N PHE A 336 5.42 -23.37 -8.72
CA PHE A 336 4.16 -24.10 -8.83
C PHE A 336 2.96 -23.18 -9.00
N ASP A 337 3.05 -21.93 -8.56
CA ASP A 337 1.97 -20.96 -8.73
C ASP A 337 1.74 -20.64 -10.21
N LEU A 338 2.79 -20.75 -11.04
CA LEU A 338 2.66 -20.59 -12.48
C LEU A 338 1.76 -21.64 -13.13
N LEU A 339 1.54 -22.79 -12.50
CA LEU A 339 0.64 -23.83 -13.02
C LEU A 339 -0.84 -23.50 -12.80
N ARG A 340 -1.16 -22.48 -12.01
CA ARG A 340 -2.54 -22.09 -11.74
C ARG A 340 -3.17 -21.45 -12.99
N PRO A 341 -4.50 -21.60 -13.23
CA PRO A 341 -5.16 -21.10 -14.43
C PRO A 341 -4.96 -19.60 -14.71
N GLU A 342 -4.73 -18.80 -13.67
CA GLU A 342 -4.50 -17.35 -13.76
C GLU A 342 -3.20 -16.99 -14.47
N HIS A 343 -2.21 -17.90 -14.47
CA HIS A 343 -0.90 -17.72 -15.11
C HIS A 343 -0.75 -18.48 -16.42
N GLN A 344 -1.75 -19.29 -16.79
CA GLN A 344 -1.74 -20.02 -18.04
C GLN A 344 -2.26 -19.12 -19.18
N GLY A 345 -1.51 -19.09 -20.28
CA GLY A 345 -2.00 -18.54 -21.54
C GLY A 345 -3.12 -19.40 -22.12
N GLU A 346 -3.87 -18.85 -23.06
CA GLU A 346 -4.80 -19.65 -23.89
C GLU A 346 -4.05 -20.54 -24.90
#